data_AF-A0A6L3V0G6-F1
#
_entry.id   AF-A0A6L3V0G6-F1
#
_cell.length_a   1.000
_cell.length_b   1.000
_cell.length_c   1.000
_cell.angle_alpha   90.00
_cell.angle_beta   90.00
_cell.angle_gamma   90.00
#
_symmetry.space_group_name_H-M   'P 1'
#
loop_
_entity.id
_entity.type
_entity.pdbx_description
1 polymer ?
#
loop_
_entity_poly.entity_id
_entity_poly.type
_entity_poly.pdbx_seq_one_letter_code
_entity_poly.pdbx_strand_id
1 'polypeptide(L)' 'MFAVHFFENKNQLLCQLLKNVPNEGEALTIKGRTGKIASVKNIDEKNIHVQVIFEAVKKAKPVLDNSKKKKR' A
#
# COMPACT_ATOMS: atom_id res chain seq x y z
N MET A 1 -14.32 0.94 -18.47
CA MET A 1 -14.33 0.82 -16.99
C MET A 1 -13.67 -0.50 -16.67
N PHE A 2 -12.66 -0.50 -15.80
CA PHE A 2 -11.75 -1.61 -15.52
C PHE A 2 -11.90 -2.03 -14.06
N ALA A 3 -11.94 -3.33 -13.79
CA ALA A 3 -11.82 -3.89 -12.45
C ALA A 3 -10.33 -3.97 -12.11
N VAL A 4 -9.88 -3.07 -11.22
CA VAL A 4 -8.48 -2.94 -10.82
C VAL A 4 -8.30 -3.59 -9.45
N HIS A 5 -7.48 -4.63 -9.42
CA HIS A 5 -7.14 -5.40 -8.25
C HIS A 5 -5.74 -5.02 -7.78
N PHE A 6 -5.66 -4.37 -6.63
CA PHE A 6 -4.39 -3.99 -6.02
C PHE A 6 -3.87 -5.12 -5.13
N PHE A 7 -2.62 -5.52 -5.39
CA PHE A 7 -1.91 -6.56 -4.67
C PHE A 7 -0.65 -6.01 -4.02
N GLU A 8 -0.34 -6.54 -2.85
CA GLU A 8 0.99 -6.44 -2.24
C GLU A 8 1.50 -7.87 -2.05
N ASN A 9 2.57 -8.22 -2.77
CA ASN A 9 3.08 -9.58 -2.85
C ASN A 9 2.00 -10.56 -3.36
N LYS A 10 1.41 -11.37 -2.46
CA LYS A 10 0.36 -12.35 -2.75
C LYS A 10 -1.00 -11.97 -2.14
N ASN A 11 -1.07 -10.83 -1.44
CA ASN A 11 -2.30 -10.40 -0.76
C ASN A 11 -3.04 -9.36 -1.59
N GLN A 12 -4.33 -9.60 -1.83
CA GLN A 12 -5.20 -8.61 -2.44
C GLN A 12 -5.62 -7.58 -1.38
N LEU A 13 -5.31 -6.31 -1.62
CA LEU A 13 -5.56 -5.23 -0.67
C LEU A 13 -6.88 -4.53 -0.92
N LEU A 14 -7.15 -4.22 -2.18
CA LEU A 14 -8.32 -3.47 -2.63
C LEU A 14 -8.72 -3.96 -4.02
N CYS A 15 -10.02 -4.02 -4.27
CA CYS A 15 -10.58 -4.12 -5.62
C CYS A 15 -11.43 -2.89 -5.85
N GLN A 16 -11.21 -2.20 -6.96
CA GLN A 16 -11.98 -1.02 -7.31
C GLN A 16 -12.24 -0.96 -8.80
N LEU A 17 -13.44 -0.51 -9.16
CA LEU A 17 -13.79 -0.25 -10.55
C LEU A 17 -13.35 1.18 -10.91
N LEU A 18 -12.39 1.30 -11.84
CA LEU A 18 -11.82 2.57 -12.27
C LEU A 18 -12.13 2.86 -13.73
N LYS A 19 -12.19 4.15 -14.09
CA LYS A 19 -12.33 4.55 -15.50
C LYS A 19 -11.03 4.38 -16.27
N ASN A 20 -9.91 4.64 -15.60
CA ASN A 20 -8.56 4.62 -16.15
C ASN A 20 -7.69 3.63 -15.38
N VAL A 21 -6.67 3.11 -16.06
CA VAL A 21 -5.69 2.20 -15.47
C VAL A 21 -4.56 3.02 -14.85
N PRO A 22 -4.12 2.71 -13.61
CA PRO A 22 -2.97 3.36 -13.00
C PRO A 22 -1.68 3.05 -13.78
N ASN A 23 -0.71 3.97 -13.75
CA ASN A 23 0.58 3.78 -14.43
C ASN A 23 1.67 3.27 -13.48
N GLU A 24 2.67 2.60 -14.04
CA GLU A 24 3.84 2.16 -13.28
C GLU A 24 4.61 3.37 -12.73
N GLY A 25 4.94 3.31 -11.45
CA GLY A 25 5.64 4.37 -10.74
C GLY A 25 4.76 5.51 -10.21
N GLU A 26 3.45 5.47 -10.43
CA GLU A 26 2.55 6.45 -9.83
C GLU A 26 2.42 6.23 -8.31
N ALA A 27 2.33 7.34 -7.56
CA ALA A 27 2.14 7.32 -6.11
C ALA A 27 0.65 7.19 -5.78
N LEU A 28 0.34 6.31 -4.82
CA LEU A 28 -1.04 5.99 -4.45
C LEU A 28 -1.13 5.80 -2.93
N THR A 29 -2.27 6.20 -2.36
CA THR A 29 -2.60 5.89 -0.98
C THR A 29 -3.74 4.88 -0.94
N ILE A 30 -3.47 3.67 -0.45
CA ILE A 30 -4.47 2.61 -0.26
C ILE A 30 -4.67 2.40 1.24
N LYS A 31 -5.91 2.49 1.73
CA LYS A 31 -6.28 2.22 3.13
C LYS A 31 -5.38 2.95 4.16
N GLY A 32 -5.08 4.22 3.88
CA GLY A 32 -4.25 5.07 4.75
C GLY A 32 -2.74 4.78 4.71
N ARG A 33 -2.28 3.90 3.81
CA ARG A 33 -0.85 3.64 3.57
C ARG A 33 -0.44 4.23 2.23
N THR A 34 0.62 5.01 2.24
CA THR A 34 1.20 5.59 1.01
C THR A 34 2.18 4.59 0.40
N GLY A 35 2.11 4.45 -0.92
CA GLY A 35 2.95 3.53 -1.67
C GLY A 35 3.07 3.96 -3.13
N LYS A 36 3.75 3.11 -3.91
CA LYS A 36 4.02 3.32 -5.32
C LYS A 36 3.63 2.08 -6.11
N ILE A 37 3.10 2.28 -7.30
CA ILE A 37 2.80 1.17 -8.22
C ILE A 37 4.10 0.61 -8.77
N ALA A 38 4.30 -0.69 -8.59
CA ALA A 38 5.50 -1.40 -9.00
C ALA A 38 5.34 -2.06 -10.38
N SER A 39 4.18 -2.63 -10.66
CA SER A 39 3.88 -3.26 -11.95
C SER A 39 2.39 -3.32 -12.21
N VAL A 40 2.01 -3.22 -13.48
CA VAL A 40 0.63 -3.36 -13.95
C VAL A 40 0.54 -4.54 -14.90
N LYS A 41 -0.32 -5.51 -14.58
CA LYS A 41 -0.55 -6.71 -15.38
C LYS A 41 -2.00 -6.78 -15.82
N ASN A 42 -2.21 -6.75 -17.13
CA ASN A 42 -3.54 -6.97 -17.71
C ASN A 42 -3.79 -8.49 -17.76
N ILE A 43 -4.83 -8.95 -17.06
CA ILE A 43 -5.21 -10.37 -17.10
C ILE A 43 -6.22 -10.59 -18.22
N ASP A 44 -7.24 -9.75 -18.26
CA ASP A 44 -8.26 -9.73 -19.31
C ASP A 44 -8.45 -8.31 -19.83
N GLU A 45 -9.35 -8.13 -20.80
CA GLU A 45 -9.71 -6.81 -21.34
C GLU A 45 -10.25 -5.84 -20.27
N LYS A 46 -10.88 -6.37 -19.21
CA LYS A 46 -11.51 -5.58 -18.15
C LYS A 46 -10.87 -5.75 -16.78
N ASN A 47 -10.08 -6.81 -16.58
CA ASN A 47 -9.49 -7.17 -15.28
C ASN A 47 -8.00 -6.87 -15.28
N ILE A 48 -7.57 -6.02 -14.35
CA ILE A 48 -6.20 -5.55 -14.25
C ILE A 48 -5.67 -5.78 -12.85
N HIS A 49 -4.50 -6.40 -12.76
CA HIS A 49 -3.79 -6.65 -11.52
C HIS A 49 -2.65 -5.63 -11.37
N VAL A 50 -2.63 -4.93 -10.25
CA VAL A 50 -1.64 -3.88 -9.97
C VAL A 50 -0.85 -4.29 -8.73
N GLN A 51 0.47 -4.43 -8.86
CA GLN A 51 1.38 -4.64 -7.74
C GLN A 51 1.75 -3.28 -7.14
N VAL A 52 1.61 -3.15 -5.82
CA VAL A 52 1.91 -1.93 -5.07
C VAL A 52 2.96 -2.25 -4.00
N ILE A 53 3.94 -1.37 -3.88
CA ILE A 53 4.94 -1.40 -2.81
C ILE A 53 4.65 -0.23 -1.87
N PHE A 54 4.41 -0.53 -0.60
CA PHE A 54 4.22 0.48 0.44
C PHE A 54 5.54 0.83 1.11
N GLU A 55 5.63 2.06 1.60
CA GLU A 55 6.72 2.43 2.49
C GLU A 55 6.59 1.70 3.83
N ALA A 56 7.73 1.28 4.38
CA ALA A 56 7.74 0.61 5.67
C ALA A 56 7.19 1.53 6.76
N VAL A 57 6.12 1.10 7.42
CA VAL A 57 5.56 1.80 8.59
C VAL A 57 6.60 1.73 9.71
N LYS A 58 7.36 2.80 9.90
CA LYS A 58 8.24 2.97 11.05
C LYS A 58 7.35 3.09 12.29
N LYS A 59 7.08 1.97 12.96
CA LYS A 59 6.49 1.98 14.29
C LYS A 59 7.44 2.80 15.16
N ALA A 60 6.98 3.97 15.63
CA ALA A 60 7.73 4.74 16.61
C ALA A 60 8.04 3.80 17.78
N LYS A 61 9.33 3.57 18.04
CA LYS A 61 9.74 2.82 19.24
C LYS A 61 9.17 3.60 20.43
N PRO A 62 8.43 2.96 21.35
CA PRO A 62 8.06 3.64 22.57
C PRO A 62 9.36 4.01 23.28
N VAL A 63 9.66 5.31 23.35
CA VAL A 63 10.70 5.82 24.23
C VAL A 63 10.16 5.61 25.63
N LEU A 64 10.50 4.45 26.22
CA LEU A 64 10.34 4.22 27.65
C LEU A 64 11.29 5.18 28.35
N ASP A 65 10.80 6.39 28.61
CA ASP A 65 11.48 7.35 29.45
C ASP A 65 11.46 6.83 30.89
N ASN A 66 12.45 5.99 31.22
CA ASN A 66 12.68 5.44 32.55
C ASN A 66 13.26 6.49 33.52
N SER A 67 13.31 7.78 33.16
CA SER A 67 13.89 8.84 34.00
C SER A 67 13.08 9.16 35.27
N LYS A 68 11.87 8.62 35.42
CA LYS A 68 11.03 8.82 36.63
C LYS A 68 11.23 7.80 37.75
N LYS A 69 12.28 6.96 37.70
CA LYS A 69 12.64 6.09 38.83
C LYS A 69 13.70 6.74 39.73
N LYS A 70 13.38 7.88 40.34
CA LYS A 70 14.12 8.32 41.54
C LYS A 70 13.57 7.57 42.75
N LYS A 71 14.32 6.55 43.17
CA LYS A 71 14.32 6.05 44.55
C LYS A 71 14.76 7.18 45.47
N ARG A 72 13.93 7.56 46.44
CA ARG A 72 14.21 7.63 47.88
C ARG A 72 13.05 8.29 48.60
#